data_AF-A0A396CYL6-F1
#
_entry.id   AF-A0A396CYL6-F1
#
_cell.length_a   1.000
_cell.length_b   1.000
_cell.length_c   1.000
_cell.angle_alpha   90.00
_cell.angle_beta   90.00
_cell.angle_gamma   90.00
#
_symmetry.space_group_name_H-M   'P 1'
#
loop_
_entity.id
_entity.type
_entity.pdbx_description
1 polymer ?
#
loop_
_entity_poly.entity_id
_entity_poly.type
_entity_poly.pdbx_seq_one_letter_code
_entity_poly.pdbx_strand_id
1 'polypeptide(L)'
;MKAPSTRPAAVLGLDVGKSSHWACLVDRDGEVLASAPVRNREAELDALFASAPAGTLVVVDQFRNIGSLAVRRARAAGLGVAHLPGLAASRAAGLFAGEAKTDERDA
;
A
#
# COMPACT_ATOMS: atom_id res chain seq x y z
N MET A 1 27.72 -12.16 -14.71
CA MET A 1 26.37 -12.41 -14.17
C MET A 1 25.85 -11.09 -13.62
N LYS A 2 24.69 -10.60 -14.11
CA LYS A 2 24.10 -9.33 -13.65
C LYS A 2 23.55 -9.57 -12.24
N ALA A 3 23.89 -8.70 -11.27
CA ALA A 3 23.32 -8.79 -9.92
C ALA A 3 21.77 -8.76 -10.04
N PRO A 4 21.05 -9.59 -9.26
CA PRO A 4 19.59 -9.57 -9.29
C PRO A 4 19.11 -8.14 -9.00
N SER A 5 18.17 -7.67 -9.81
CA SER A 5 17.50 -6.39 -9.59
C SER A 5 16.98 -6.35 -8.16
N THR A 6 17.39 -5.33 -7.39
CA THR A 6 16.91 -5.07 -6.02
C THR A 6 15.48 -4.52 -5.99
N ARG A 7 14.87 -4.32 -7.17
CA ARG A 7 13.51 -3.83 -7.31
C ARG A 7 12.50 -4.95 -7.06
N PRO A 8 11.47 -4.74 -6.21
CA PRO A 8 10.46 -5.75 -5.95
C PRO A 8 9.69 -6.11 -7.23
N ALA A 9 9.13 -7.33 -7.27
CA ALA A 9 8.37 -7.83 -8.41
C ALA A 9 6.99 -7.16 -8.54
N ALA A 10 6.46 -6.67 -7.43
CA ALA A 10 5.25 -5.86 -7.35
C ALA A 10 5.31 -4.96 -6.10
N VAL A 11 4.51 -3.90 -6.09
CA VAL A 11 4.33 -3.00 -4.95
C VAL A 11 2.84 -2.98 -4.57
N LEU A 12 2.55 -3.24 -3.30
CA LEU A 12 1.22 -3.07 -2.72
C LEU A 12 1.21 -1.78 -1.89
N GLY A 13 0.67 -0.70 -2.44
CA GLY A 13 0.46 0.55 -1.73
C GLY A 13 -0.79 0.49 -0.84
N LEU A 14 -0.66 0.94 0.40
CA LEU A 14 -1.76 1.13 1.35
C LEU A 14 -1.84 2.59 1.77
N ASP A 15 -2.93 3.25 1.39
CA ASP A 15 -3.40 4.51 2.00
C ASP A 15 -4.27 4.12 3.20
N VAL A 16 -3.75 4.34 4.41
CA VAL A 16 -4.39 3.80 5.62
C VAL A 16 -5.38 4.76 6.24
N GLY A 17 -6.67 4.39 6.18
CA GLY A 17 -7.74 5.01 6.97
C GLY A 17 -8.10 4.22 8.23
N LYS A 18 -8.81 4.88 9.17
CA LYS A 18 -9.22 4.29 10.46
C LYS A 18 -10.11 3.05 10.28
N SER A 19 -11.08 3.12 9.38
CA SER A 19 -12.08 2.06 9.16
C SER A 19 -11.76 1.18 7.96
N SER A 20 -11.18 1.77 6.92
CA SER A 20 -10.79 1.10 5.69
C SER A 20 -9.50 1.72 5.18
N HIS A 21 -8.69 0.91 4.54
CA HIS A 21 -7.56 1.32 3.73
C HIS A 21 -7.99 1.33 2.26
N TRP A 22 -7.28 2.06 1.42
CA TRP A 22 -7.27 1.83 -0.01
C TRP A 22 -6.01 1.05 -0.38
N ALA A 23 -6.18 -0.11 -1.01
CA ALA A 23 -5.09 -0.97 -1.45
C ALA A 23 -4.92 -0.88 -2.97
N CYS A 24 -3.69 -0.66 -3.42
CA CYS A 24 -3.34 -0.63 -4.85
C CYS A 24 -2.13 -1.53 -5.11
N LEU A 25 -2.32 -2.60 -5.88
CA LEU A 25 -1.26 -3.52 -6.30
C LEU A 25 -0.81 -3.14 -7.71
N VAL A 26 0.47 -2.83 -7.84
CA VAL A 26 1.11 -2.47 -9.10
C VAL A 26 2.26 -3.45 -9.36
N ASP A 27 2.34 -3.98 -10.57
CA ASP A 27 3.43 -4.87 -10.96
C ASP A 27 4.72 -4.10 -11.28
N ARG A 28 5.76 -4.84 -11.69
CA ARG A 28 7.07 -4.27 -12.04
C ARG A 28 7.05 -3.36 -13.27
N ASP A 29 6.08 -3.54 -14.16
CA ASP A 29 5.94 -2.82 -15.41
C ASP A 29 5.10 -1.54 -15.23
N GLY A 30 4.46 -1.41 -14.07
CA GLY A 30 3.66 -0.25 -13.68
C GLY A 30 2.16 -0.46 -13.86
N GLU A 31 1.74 -1.69 -14.21
CA GLU A 31 0.34 -2.01 -14.43
C GLU A 31 -0.38 -2.24 -13.10
N VAL A 32 -1.58 -1.67 -12.97
CA VAL A 32 -2.41 -1.84 -11.78
C VAL A 32 -3.16 -3.17 -11.89
N LEU A 33 -2.77 -4.14 -11.08
CA LEU A 33 -3.37 -5.47 -11.03
C LEU A 33 -4.64 -5.50 -10.16
N ALA A 34 -4.70 -4.66 -9.13
CA ALA A 34 -5.86 -4.51 -8.26
C ALA A 34 -5.87 -3.14 -7.58
N SER A 35 -7.07 -2.57 -7.39
CA SER A 35 -7.28 -1.31 -6.67
C SER A 35 -8.65 -1.37 -5.99
N ALA A 36 -8.68 -1.45 -4.65
CA ALA A 36 -9.91 -1.70 -3.90
C ALA A 36 -9.81 -1.25 -2.44
N PRO A 37 -10.95 -0.94 -1.80
CA PRO A 37 -10.99 -0.71 -0.35
C PRO A 37 -10.81 -2.04 0.41
N VAL A 38 -10.06 -1.98 1.51
CA VAL A 38 -9.84 -3.12 2.42
C VAL A 38 -10.14 -2.67 3.84
N ARG A 39 -11.05 -3.38 4.52
CA ARG A 39 -11.43 -3.04 5.90
C ARG A 39 -10.23 -3.16 6.84
N ASN A 40 -10.14 -2.24 7.81
CA ASN A 40 -9.10 -2.27 8.83
C ASN A 40 -9.41 -3.36 9.89
N ARG A 41 -9.32 -4.62 9.46
CA ARG A 41 -9.57 -5.83 10.24
C ARG A 41 -8.55 -6.89 9.85
N GLU A 42 -8.20 -7.73 10.82
CA GLU A 42 -7.14 -8.74 10.61
C GLU A 42 -7.46 -9.69 9.46
N ALA A 43 -8.69 -10.21 9.37
CA ALA A 43 -9.06 -11.17 8.34
C ALA A 43 -8.97 -10.59 6.92
N GLU A 44 -9.46 -9.36 6.72
CA GLU A 44 -9.42 -8.69 5.43
C GLU A 44 -7.99 -8.30 5.01
N LEU A 45 -7.16 -7.88 5.97
CA LEU A 45 -5.73 -7.63 5.75
C LEU A 45 -4.97 -8.92 5.43
N ASP A 46 -5.24 -10.00 6.17
CA ASP A 46 -4.61 -11.29 5.92
C ASP A 46 -4.97 -11.85 4.55
N ALA A 47 -6.24 -11.73 4.14
CA ALA A 47 -6.68 -12.12 2.80
C ALA A 47 -6.01 -11.29 1.70
N LEU A 48 -5.86 -9.97 1.91
CA LEU A 48 -5.11 -9.11 1.00
C LEU A 48 -3.65 -9.54 0.88
N PHE A 49 -2.97 -9.81 1.99
CA PHE A 49 -1.55 -10.17 1.96
C PHE A 49 -1.30 -11.58 1.42
N ALA A 50 -2.23 -12.50 1.64
CA ALA A 50 -2.17 -13.84 1.06
C ALA A 50 -2.37 -13.86 -0.46
N SER A 51 -3.06 -12.86 -1.03
CA SER A 51 -3.25 -12.75 -2.49
C SER A 51 -2.09 -12.02 -3.20
N ALA A 52 -1.18 -11.40 -2.45
CA ALA A 52 -0.05 -10.68 -3.01
C ALA A 52 0.96 -11.65 -3.68
N PRO A 53 1.42 -11.35 -4.91
CA PRO A 53 2.45 -12.16 -5.57
C PRO A 53 3.75 -12.26 -4.75
N ALA A 54 4.50 -13.35 -4.94
CA ALA A 54 5.80 -13.52 -4.31
C ALA A 54 6.75 -12.37 -4.68
N GLY A 55 7.47 -11.83 -3.69
CA GLY A 55 8.37 -10.68 -3.88
C GLY A 55 7.66 -9.33 -3.91
N THR A 56 6.38 -9.25 -3.49
CA THR A 56 5.68 -7.99 -3.28
C THR A 56 6.27 -7.21 -2.10
N LEU A 57 6.50 -5.91 -2.30
CA LEU A 57 6.80 -4.96 -1.23
C LEU A 57 5.52 -4.22 -0.82
N VAL A 58 5.16 -4.26 0.45
CA VAL A 58 4.05 -3.47 0.99
C VAL A 58 4.58 -2.08 1.34
N VAL A 59 3.94 -1.03 0.81
CA VAL A 59 4.26 0.36 1.09
C VAL A 59 3.08 1.01 1.80
N VAL A 60 3.31 1.52 3.01
CA VAL A 60 2.27 2.17 3.82
C VAL A 60 2.61 3.65 3.97
N ASP A 61 1.62 4.53 3.77
CA ASP A 61 1.77 5.98 3.86
C ASP A 61 1.83 6.51 5.30
N GLN A 62 1.29 5.76 6.28
CA GLN A 62 1.44 6.04 7.71
C GLN A 62 1.74 4.78 8.53
N PHE A 63 2.94 4.68 9.10
CA PHE A 63 3.36 3.50 9.87
C PHE A 63 2.81 3.43 11.30
N ARG A 64 2.55 4.58 11.93
CA ARG A 64 2.12 4.65 13.34
C ARG A 64 0.62 4.82 13.43
N ASN A 65 0.06 4.46 14.58
CA ASN A 65 -1.37 4.52 14.88
C ASN A 65 -2.18 3.67 13.89
N ILE A 66 -2.71 4.28 12.82
CA ILE A 66 -3.67 3.67 11.89
C ILE A 66 -3.02 2.50 11.13
N GLY A 67 -1.84 2.68 10.54
CA GLY A 67 -1.19 1.63 9.75
C GLY A 67 -0.48 0.54 10.56
N SER A 68 -0.48 0.64 11.89
CA SER A 68 0.25 -0.33 12.75
C SER A 68 -0.28 -1.77 12.60
N LEU A 69 -1.59 -1.93 12.40
CA LEU A 69 -2.19 -3.24 12.17
C LEU A 69 -1.73 -3.81 10.82
N ALA A 70 -1.90 -3.04 9.74
CA ALA A 70 -1.48 -3.44 8.40
C ALA A 70 0.00 -3.83 8.35
N VAL A 71 0.89 -3.05 8.97
CA VAL A 71 2.33 -3.36 9.05
C VAL A 71 2.60 -4.67 9.79
N ARG A 72 1.91 -4.92 10.92
CA ARG A 72 2.06 -6.17 11.67
C ARG A 72 1.60 -7.37 10.87
N ARG A 73 0.43 -7.29 10.23
CA ARG A 73 -0.15 -8.38 9.44
C ARG A 73 0.69 -8.67 8.18
N ALA A 74 1.18 -7.65 7.48
CA ALA A 74 2.08 -7.82 6.34
C ALA A 74 3.38 -8.56 6.72
N ARG A 75 3.99 -8.19 7.86
CA ARG A 75 5.17 -8.88 8.38
C ARG A 75 4.87 -10.33 8.79
N ALA A 76 3.71 -10.58 9.38
CA ALA A 76 3.28 -11.94 9.72
C ALA A 76 3.07 -12.82 8.48
N ALA A 77 2.67 -12.23 7.35
CA ALA A 77 2.59 -12.88 6.05
C ALA A 77 3.96 -13.05 5.35
N GLY A 78 5.06 -12.61 5.98
CA GLY A 78 6.41 -12.71 5.41
C GLY A 78 6.72 -11.68 4.32
N LEU A 79 5.89 -10.65 4.16
CA LEU A 79 6.09 -9.60 3.16
C LEU A 79 7.07 -8.54 3.66
N GLY A 80 7.87 -8.00 2.73
CA GLY A 80 8.65 -6.79 2.99
C GLY A 80 7.73 -5.59 3.20
N VAL A 81 8.08 -4.70 4.12
CA VAL A 81 7.31 -3.48 4.40
C VAL A 81 8.22 -2.25 4.36
N ALA A 82 7.82 -1.24 3.58
CA ALA A 82 8.46 0.07 3.52
C ALA A 82 7.46 1.20 3.84
N HIS A 83 7.96 2.31 4.39
CA HIS A 83 7.17 3.50 4.67
C HIS A 83 7.42 4.54 3.59
N LEU A 84 6.39 5.22 3.13
CA LEU A 84 6.56 6.40 2.28
C LEU A 84 6.83 7.62 3.18
N PRO A 85 8.07 8.14 3.31
CA PRO A 85 8.30 9.37 4.07
C PRO A 85 7.50 10.51 3.42
N GLY A 86 6.86 11.37 4.23
CA GLY A 86 5.87 12.36 3.77
C GLY A 86 6.31 13.30 2.63
N LEU A 87 7.62 13.47 2.40
CA LEU A 87 8.18 14.19 1.25
C LEU A 87 7.99 13.46 -0.10
N ALA A 88 8.00 12.12 -0.11
CA ALA A 88 7.71 11.31 -1.30
C ALA A 88 6.21 11.22 -1.58
N ALA A 89 5.36 11.17 -0.55
CA ALA A 89 3.90 11.26 -0.68
C ALA A 89 3.46 12.60 -1.26
N SER A 90 4.01 13.72 -0.76
CA SER A 90 3.71 15.07 -1.27
C SER A 90 4.16 15.27 -2.73
N ARG A 91 5.30 14.68 -3.13
CA ARG A 91 5.76 14.70 -4.53
C ARG A 91 4.92 13.83 -5.45
N ALA A 92 4.46 12.66 -4.98
CA ALA A 92 3.53 11.82 -5.73
C ALA A 92 2.16 12.50 -5.89
N ALA A 93 1.61 13.07 -4.81
CA ALA A 93 0.35 13.84 -4.85
C ALA A 93 0.43 15.04 -5.80
N GLY A 94 1.58 15.71 -5.88
CA GLY A 94 1.81 16.79 -6.85
C GLY A 94 1.87 16.34 -8.31
N LEU A 95 2.15 15.05 -8.58
CA LEU A 95 2.11 14.45 -9.93
C LEU A 95 0.69 13.99 -10.32
N PHE A 96 -0.21 13.77 -9.35
CA PHE A 96 -1.64 13.47 -9.55
C PHE A 96 -2.53 14.69 -9.30
N ALA A 97 -1.97 15.92 -9.26
CA ALA A 97 -2.72 17.16 -9.10
C ALA A 97 -3.52 17.45 -10.38
N GLY A 98 -4.64 16.75 -10.50
CA GLY A 98 -5.55 16.76 -11.63
C GLY A 98 -6.69 15.78 -11.45
N GLU A 99 -7.35 15.76 -10.29
CA GLU A 99 -8.79 15.93 -10.14
C GLU A 99 -9.16 15.90 -8.65
N ALA A 100 -10.17 16.71 -8.34
CA ALA A 100 -10.43 17.21 -7.01
C ALA A 100 -10.66 16.09 -5.99
N LYS A 101 -9.99 16.26 -4.85
CA LYS A 101 -10.58 16.05 -3.52
C LYS A 101 -12.07 16.40 -3.60
N THR A 102 -12.91 15.39 -3.79
CA THR A 102 -14.35 15.59 -3.68
C THR A 102 -14.60 15.70 -2.19
N ASP A 103 -14.58 16.94 -1.72
CA ASP A 103 -15.19 17.31 -0.46
C ASP A 103 -16.62 16.78 -0.49
N GLU A 104 -16.93 15.85 0.42
CA GLU A 104 -18.20 15.83 1.09
C GLU A 104 -18.06 15.12 2.45
N ARG A 105 -17.85 15.98 3.46
CA ARG A 105 -18.47 15.91 4.80
C ARG A 105 -17.90 14.94 5.83
N ASP A 106 -17.73 15.50 7.04
CA ASP A 106 -17.75 14.80 8.32
C ASP A 106 -18.72 13.61 8.31
N ALA A 107 -18.16 12.42 8.52
CA ALA A 107 -18.79 11.26 9.14
C ALA A 107 -17.69 10.34 9.71
#